data_AF-A0A7C6T7Z5-F1
#
_entry.id   AF-A0A7C6T7Z5-F1
#
_cell.length_a   1.000
_cell.length_b   1.000
_cell.length_c   1.000
_cell.angle_alpha   90.00
_cell.angle_beta   90.00
_cell.angle_gamma   90.00
#
_symmetry.space_group_name_H-M   'P 1'
#
loop_
_entity.id
_entity.type
_entity.pdbx_description
1 polymer ?
#
loop_
_entity_poly.entity_id
_entity_poly.type
_entity_poly.pdbx_seq_one_letter_code
_entity_poly.pdbx_strand_id
1 'polypeptide(L)'
;MSSPGGQHGPVSGFGESARASGPGKEAKARRLGQVFTPDPVADLMASLCIGDPEAVVFDPCIGEGALLLAAGRRLAALGNAEWHRQVRGLEVDPKALAVGRRRLAEAADVEPEAIRLTRGDFLELPPPSLGMPEGRLLDLELGGPAGESAVCDVALMNPPYTRQERLALETKARGGALSRRAGLHAHFWMHLARFVRPGGWLGAITPSTWLSAEYGRELRAFLLKHFRIRFVIGFERDVFPDATVEACVTILEKRVGCTGADATLPVRFLSLSAGAGWLPAASEAARRESDGGGPGYRVRVVPQV
;
A
#
# COMPACT_ATOMS: atom_id res chain seq x y z
N MET A 1 -15.34 10.07 47.63
CA MET A 1 -14.07 10.45 46.97
C MET A 1 -13.90 9.51 45.79
N SER A 2 -14.36 9.95 44.61
CA SER A 2 -14.48 9.10 43.42
C SER A 2 -13.55 9.66 42.34
N SER A 3 -12.62 8.83 41.88
CA SER A 3 -11.71 9.13 40.78
C SER A 3 -12.44 8.97 39.44
N PRO A 4 -12.26 9.86 38.45
CA PRO A 4 -12.81 9.64 37.12
C PRO A 4 -11.79 8.87 36.26
N GLY A 5 -12.20 7.68 35.82
CA GLY A 5 -11.50 6.89 34.81
C GLY A 5 -11.63 7.54 33.44
N GLY A 6 -10.49 7.69 32.75
CA GLY A 6 -10.44 8.12 31.36
C GLY A 6 -11.00 7.04 30.43
N GLN A 7 -12.13 7.34 29.79
CA GLN A 7 -12.68 6.53 28.70
C GLN A 7 -11.93 6.85 27.41
N HIS A 8 -11.15 5.90 26.90
CA HIS A 8 -10.74 5.88 25.49
C HIS A 8 -11.94 5.45 24.64
N GLY A 9 -12.73 6.42 24.17
CA GLY A 9 -13.78 6.18 23.19
C GLY A 9 -13.21 5.80 21.82
N PRO A 10 -13.97 5.05 20.99
CA PRO A 10 -13.59 4.77 19.61
C PRO A 10 -13.43 6.07 18.82
N VAL A 11 -12.47 6.08 17.89
CA VAL A 11 -12.23 7.18 16.93
C VAL A 11 -13.42 7.25 15.96
N SER A 12 -14.53 7.86 16.37
CA SER A 12 -15.63 8.23 15.48
C SER A 12 -15.20 9.43 14.62
N GLY A 13 -15.41 9.34 13.31
CA GLY A 13 -15.02 10.37 12.33
C GLY A 13 -14.53 9.83 10.98
N PHE A 14 -14.22 8.54 10.89
CA PHE A 14 -14.01 7.80 9.64
C PHE A 14 -15.19 6.85 9.47
N GLY A 15 -16.19 7.17 8.64
CA GLY A 15 -17.19 6.16 8.29
C GLY A 15 -18.61 6.58 7.93
N GLU A 16 -18.94 7.86 7.74
CA GLU A 16 -20.28 8.21 7.23
C GLU A 16 -20.20 9.20 6.07
N SER A 17 -19.92 8.68 4.87
CA SER A 17 -20.38 9.31 3.64
C SER A 17 -21.71 8.66 3.23
N ALA A 18 -22.74 9.50 3.04
CA ALA A 18 -24.09 9.07 2.71
C ALA A 18 -24.12 8.33 1.37
N ARG A 19 -24.57 7.07 1.38
CA ARG A 19 -24.85 6.30 0.16
C ARG A 19 -26.08 6.89 -0.53
N ALA A 20 -25.88 7.54 -1.67
CA ALA A 20 -26.95 7.74 -2.64
C ALA A 20 -27.00 6.52 -3.57
N SER A 21 -27.98 5.63 -3.35
CA SER A 21 -28.28 4.49 -4.22
C SER A 21 -29.06 4.95 -5.45
N GLY A 22 -28.37 5.21 -6.55
CA GLY A 22 -28.95 5.34 -7.89
C GLY A 22 -28.84 4.02 -8.66
N PRO A 23 -29.85 3.63 -9.47
CA PRO A 23 -29.83 2.36 -10.20
C PRO A 23 -28.94 2.47 -11.44
N GLY A 24 -27.92 1.60 -11.54
CA GLY A 24 -27.09 1.48 -12.73
C GLY A 24 -25.60 1.26 -12.47
N LYS A 25 -25.22 0.15 -11.82
CA LYS A 25 -23.81 -0.29 -11.76
C LYS A 25 -23.71 -1.83 -11.81
N GLU A 26 -24.23 -2.43 -12.88
CA GLU A 26 -23.69 -3.69 -13.41
C GLU A 26 -22.78 -3.36 -14.60
N ALA A 27 -21.72 -2.58 -14.36
CA ALA A 27 -20.73 -2.27 -15.38
C ALA A 27 -19.55 -3.23 -15.26
N LYS A 28 -19.61 -4.31 -16.04
CA LYS A 28 -18.50 -5.16 -16.47
C LYS A 28 -17.79 -5.91 -15.34
N ALA A 29 -18.26 -7.13 -15.06
CA ALA A 29 -17.51 -8.15 -14.32
C ALA A 29 -16.09 -8.28 -14.89
N ARG A 30 -15.12 -7.62 -14.25
CA ARG A 30 -13.69 -7.69 -14.60
C ARG A 30 -13.11 -8.99 -14.04
N ARG A 31 -12.28 -9.64 -14.85
CA ARG A 31 -11.62 -10.92 -14.54
C ARG A 31 -10.89 -10.82 -13.20
N LEU A 32 -11.20 -11.72 -12.28
CA LEU A 32 -10.50 -11.96 -11.01
C LEU A 32 -10.60 -10.89 -9.90
N GLY A 33 -11.55 -9.95 -9.96
CA GLY A 33 -11.79 -9.05 -8.82
C GLY A 33 -10.76 -7.91 -8.65
N GLN A 34 -9.98 -7.62 -9.70
CA GLN A 34 -9.03 -6.50 -9.72
C GLN A 34 -9.75 -5.15 -9.49
N VAL A 35 -9.18 -4.33 -8.62
CA VAL A 35 -9.63 -2.96 -8.37
C VAL A 35 -8.67 -2.00 -9.05
N PHE A 36 -9.18 -1.14 -9.91
CA PHE A 36 -8.37 -0.14 -10.60
C PHE A 36 -7.92 0.96 -9.63
N THR A 37 -6.64 1.29 -9.63
CA THR A 37 -6.10 2.43 -8.89
C THR A 37 -6.18 3.70 -9.75
N PRO A 38 -6.93 4.74 -9.33
CA PRO A 38 -6.95 6.02 -10.04
C PRO A 38 -5.58 6.70 -10.02
N ASP A 39 -5.19 7.32 -11.14
CA ASP A 39 -3.90 7.99 -11.27
C ASP A 39 -3.60 9.02 -10.16
N PRO A 40 -4.55 9.90 -9.76
CA PRO A 40 -4.28 10.86 -8.68
C PRO A 40 -3.98 10.20 -7.32
N VAL A 41 -4.53 9.02 -7.06
CA VAL A 41 -4.23 8.24 -5.85
C VAL A 41 -2.84 7.63 -5.95
N ALA A 42 -2.51 7.04 -7.11
CA ALA A 42 -1.21 6.44 -7.38
C ALA A 42 -0.08 7.50 -7.27
N ASP A 43 -0.27 8.68 -7.87
CA ASP A 43 0.69 9.79 -7.82
C ASP A 43 0.86 10.33 -6.39
N LEU A 44 -0.22 10.42 -5.62
CA LEU A 44 -0.15 10.80 -4.20
C LEU A 44 0.69 9.79 -3.41
N MET A 45 0.43 8.50 -3.57
CA MET A 45 1.17 7.43 -2.88
C MET A 45 2.66 7.45 -3.25
N ALA A 46 2.98 7.54 -4.55
CA ALA A 46 4.36 7.62 -5.03
C ALA A 46 5.07 8.84 -4.43
N SER A 47 4.40 10.01 -4.42
CA SER A 47 4.97 11.24 -3.87
C SER A 47 5.24 11.17 -2.36
N LEU A 48 4.40 10.47 -1.60
CA LEU A 48 4.55 10.32 -0.14
C LEU A 48 5.59 9.27 0.26
N CYS A 49 5.84 8.26 -0.58
CA CYS A 49 6.74 7.15 -0.26
C CYS A 49 8.13 7.27 -0.91
N ILE A 50 8.25 7.96 -2.05
CA ILE A 50 9.49 8.01 -2.84
C ILE A 50 10.12 9.40 -2.71
N GLY A 51 11.18 9.49 -1.90
CA GLY A 51 11.99 10.68 -1.71
C GLY A 51 13.41 10.59 -2.30
N ASP A 52 13.82 9.40 -2.74
CA ASP A 52 15.15 9.11 -3.26
C ASP A 52 15.03 8.69 -4.75
N PRO A 53 15.73 9.36 -5.69
CA PRO A 53 15.70 8.99 -7.11
C PRO A 53 16.24 7.58 -7.36
N GLU A 54 17.05 7.01 -6.46
CA GLU A 54 17.64 5.68 -6.61
C GLU A 54 16.87 4.59 -5.83
N ALA A 55 15.73 4.92 -5.24
CA ALA A 55 14.92 3.95 -4.50
C ALA A 55 14.46 2.79 -5.39
N VAL A 56 14.68 1.55 -4.95
CA VAL A 56 14.08 0.36 -5.56
C VAL A 56 12.61 0.27 -5.12
N VAL A 57 11.69 0.30 -6.09
CA VAL A 57 10.25 0.26 -5.87
C VAL A 57 9.69 -1.10 -6.27
N PHE A 58 8.91 -1.70 -5.39
CA PHE A 58 8.28 -3.00 -5.62
C PHE A 58 6.75 -2.92 -5.50
N ASP A 59 6.04 -3.55 -6.44
CA ASP A 59 4.60 -3.78 -6.34
C ASP A 59 4.29 -5.28 -6.49
N PRO A 60 3.77 -5.95 -5.44
CA PRO A 60 3.53 -7.39 -5.44
C PRO A 60 2.31 -7.83 -6.27
N CYS A 61 1.50 -6.90 -6.75
CA CYS A 61 0.24 -7.17 -7.46
C CYS A 61 -0.05 -6.04 -8.44
N ILE A 62 0.78 -5.93 -9.48
CA ILE A 62 0.84 -4.73 -10.32
C ILE A 62 -0.45 -4.43 -11.11
N GLY A 63 -1.30 -5.44 -11.37
CA GLY A 63 -2.37 -5.33 -12.33
C GLY A 63 -1.86 -4.85 -13.69
N GLU A 64 -2.40 -3.73 -14.17
CA GLU A 64 -1.97 -3.07 -15.41
C GLU A 64 -0.89 -1.98 -15.18
N GLY A 65 -0.26 -1.95 -14.01
CA GLY A 65 0.94 -1.13 -13.73
C GLY A 65 0.69 0.29 -13.23
N ALA A 66 -0.53 0.63 -12.77
CA ALA A 66 -0.87 2.02 -12.38
C ALA A 66 0.05 2.59 -11.28
N LEU A 67 0.34 1.82 -10.23
CA LEU A 67 1.23 2.24 -9.14
C LEU A 67 2.70 2.36 -9.58
N LEU A 68 3.18 1.42 -10.40
CA LEU A 68 4.56 1.47 -10.92
C LEU A 68 4.76 2.61 -11.94
N LEU A 69 3.73 2.95 -12.73
CA LEU A 69 3.77 4.12 -13.61
C LEU A 69 3.87 5.42 -12.80
N ALA A 70 3.10 5.54 -11.72
CA ALA A 70 3.21 6.68 -10.80
C ALA A 70 4.58 6.74 -10.10
N ALA A 71 5.11 5.59 -9.69
CA ALA A 71 6.46 5.49 -9.15
C ALA A 71 7.52 5.94 -10.17
N GLY A 72 7.43 5.48 -11.42
CA GLY A 72 8.31 5.88 -12.51
C GLY A 72 8.28 7.38 -12.77
N ARG A 73 7.08 7.99 -12.87
CA ARG A 73 6.94 9.45 -12.97
C ARG A 73 7.60 10.19 -11.81
N ARG A 74 7.46 9.66 -10.58
CA ARG A 74 8.06 10.27 -9.39
C ARG A 74 9.58 10.18 -9.39
N LEU A 75 10.15 9.02 -9.72
CA LEU A 75 11.60 8.82 -9.84
C LEU A 75 12.19 9.71 -10.93
N ALA A 76 11.54 9.79 -12.10
CA ALA A 76 11.93 10.68 -13.18
C ALA A 76 11.90 12.16 -12.75
N ALA A 77 10.84 12.59 -12.03
CA ALA A 77 10.75 13.94 -11.49
C ALA A 77 11.81 14.26 -10.42
N LEU A 78 12.38 13.23 -9.77
CA LEU A 78 13.52 13.36 -8.86
C LEU A 78 14.89 13.31 -9.56
N GLY A 79 14.91 13.13 -10.89
CA GLY A 79 16.12 13.17 -11.72
C GLY A 79 16.62 11.82 -12.21
N ASN A 80 15.92 10.71 -11.97
CA ASN A 80 16.33 9.39 -12.47
C ASN A 80 15.82 9.14 -13.90
N ALA A 81 16.71 9.28 -14.89
CA ALA A 81 16.40 9.00 -16.30
C ALA A 81 16.17 7.51 -16.59
N GLU A 82 16.79 6.62 -15.81
CA GLU A 82 16.73 5.16 -15.96
C GLU A 82 15.76 4.53 -14.95
N TRP A 83 14.71 5.27 -14.55
CA TRP A 83 13.75 4.85 -13.51
C TRP A 83 13.14 3.46 -13.74
N HIS A 84 13.05 3.02 -15.00
CA HIS A 84 12.53 1.71 -15.37
C HIS A 84 13.33 0.55 -14.75
N ARG A 85 14.62 0.77 -14.43
CA ARG A 85 15.48 -0.21 -13.75
C ARG A 85 15.17 -0.32 -12.25
N GLN A 86 14.56 0.71 -11.68
CA GLN A 86 14.25 0.80 -10.26
C GLN A 86 12.90 0.18 -9.89
N VAL A 87 12.00 0.00 -10.86
CA VAL A 87 10.66 -0.57 -10.62
C VAL A 87 10.65 -2.06 -10.86
N ARG A 88 10.01 -2.80 -9.95
CA ARG A 88 9.86 -4.26 -10.02
C ARG A 88 8.45 -4.66 -9.64
N GLY A 89 7.93 -5.76 -10.18
CA GLY A 89 6.64 -6.23 -9.72
C GLY A 89 6.21 -7.62 -10.17
N LEU A 90 5.14 -8.08 -9.53
CA LEU A 90 4.52 -9.39 -9.75
C LEU A 90 3.06 -9.24 -10.19
N GLU A 91 2.62 -10.16 -11.05
CA GLU A 91 1.20 -10.31 -11.38
C GLU A 91 0.86 -11.76 -11.71
N VAL A 92 -0.30 -12.22 -11.25
CA VAL A 92 -0.79 -13.58 -11.48
C VAL A 92 -1.46 -13.74 -12.85
N ASP A 93 -2.18 -12.69 -13.32
CA ASP A 93 -2.85 -12.66 -14.62
C ASP A 93 -1.85 -12.29 -15.74
N PRO A 94 -1.51 -13.24 -16.64
CA PRO A 94 -0.59 -12.97 -17.74
C PRO A 94 -1.06 -11.85 -18.68
N LYS A 95 -2.37 -11.58 -18.77
CA LYS A 95 -2.88 -10.50 -19.62
C LYS A 95 -2.63 -9.14 -19.00
N ALA A 96 -2.94 -8.98 -17.71
CA ALA A 96 -2.68 -7.75 -16.98
C ALA A 96 -1.17 -7.46 -16.95
N LEU A 97 -0.35 -8.49 -16.70
CA LEU A 97 1.11 -8.41 -16.77
C LEU A 97 1.62 -7.90 -18.13
N ALA A 98 1.10 -8.44 -19.24
CA ALA A 98 1.50 -8.01 -20.58
C ALA A 98 1.10 -6.55 -20.88
N VAL A 99 -0.09 -6.11 -20.42
CA VAL A 99 -0.53 -4.72 -20.55
C VAL A 99 0.35 -3.80 -19.70
N GLY A 100 0.60 -4.15 -18.44
CA GLY A 100 1.44 -3.37 -17.54
C GLY A 100 2.86 -3.22 -18.07
N ARG A 101 3.46 -4.31 -18.57
CA ARG A 101 4.80 -4.30 -19.18
C ARG A 101 4.88 -3.33 -20.35
N ARG A 102 3.92 -3.41 -21.29
CA ARG A 102 3.89 -2.51 -22.46
C ARG A 102 3.76 -1.05 -22.05
N ARG A 103 2.85 -0.74 -21.12
CA ARG A 103 2.64 0.65 -20.66
C ARG A 103 3.88 1.23 -19.97
N LEU A 104 4.57 0.45 -19.15
CA LEU A 104 5.80 0.88 -18.48
C LEU A 104 6.95 1.08 -19.48
N ALA A 105 7.06 0.19 -20.47
CA ALA A 105 8.05 0.29 -21.54
C ALA A 105 7.84 1.53 -22.42
N GLU A 106 6.60 1.76 -22.87
CA GLU A 106 6.20 2.96 -23.62
C GLU A 106 6.49 4.24 -22.82
N ALA A 107 6.20 4.25 -21.51
CA ALA A 107 6.45 5.42 -20.66
C ALA A 107 7.95 5.68 -20.41
N ALA A 108 8.78 4.64 -20.48
CA ALA A 108 10.22 4.70 -20.26
C ALA A 108 11.03 4.87 -21.56
N ASP A 109 10.38 4.79 -22.72
CA ASP A 109 11.03 4.76 -24.04
C ASP A 109 12.08 3.63 -24.16
N VAL A 110 11.70 2.42 -23.71
CA VAL A 110 12.55 1.22 -23.76
C VAL A 110 11.78 0.02 -24.28
N GLU A 111 12.50 -1.05 -24.64
CA GLU A 111 11.90 -2.32 -25.01
C GLU A 111 11.19 -2.99 -23.81
N PRO A 112 10.05 -3.68 -24.02
CA PRO A 112 9.31 -4.36 -22.95
C PRO A 112 10.15 -5.28 -22.04
N GLU A 113 11.18 -5.91 -22.59
CA GLU A 113 12.09 -6.82 -21.90
C GLU A 113 12.97 -6.11 -20.86
N ALA A 114 13.15 -4.78 -20.97
CA ALA A 114 13.88 -3.99 -19.99
C ALA A 114 13.07 -3.77 -18.69
N ILE A 115 11.76 -4.00 -18.70
CA ILE A 115 10.90 -3.82 -17.53
C ILE A 115 10.91 -5.09 -16.67
N ARG A 116 11.33 -4.95 -15.42
CA ARG A 116 11.49 -6.04 -14.44
C ARG A 116 10.16 -6.49 -13.82
N LEU A 117 9.28 -7.06 -14.63
CA LEU A 117 8.02 -7.67 -14.18
C LEU A 117 8.03 -9.17 -14.37
N THR A 118 7.44 -9.89 -13.42
CA THR A 118 7.37 -11.35 -13.44
C THR A 118 5.95 -11.83 -13.23
N ARG A 119 5.63 -12.97 -13.86
CA ARG A 119 4.40 -13.70 -13.56
C ARG A 119 4.59 -14.55 -12.31
N GLY A 120 3.76 -14.36 -11.29
CA GLY A 120 3.84 -15.17 -10.08
C GLY A 120 2.77 -14.83 -9.05
N ASP A 121 2.51 -15.76 -8.13
CA ASP A 121 1.68 -15.50 -6.95
C ASP A 121 2.56 -14.97 -5.82
N PHE A 122 2.33 -13.73 -5.42
CA PHE A 122 3.12 -13.08 -4.39
C PHE A 122 3.10 -13.82 -3.04
N LEU A 123 1.98 -14.47 -2.70
CA LEU A 123 1.90 -15.22 -1.44
C LEU A 123 2.69 -16.53 -1.47
N GLU A 124 3.08 -16.99 -2.66
CA GLU A 124 3.96 -18.15 -2.86
C GLU A 124 5.44 -17.73 -2.97
N LEU A 125 5.73 -16.45 -3.24
CA LEU A 125 7.09 -15.92 -3.27
C LEU A 125 7.73 -16.03 -1.87
N PRO A 126 8.82 -16.80 -1.69
CA PRO A 126 9.46 -16.92 -0.40
C PRO A 126 10.08 -15.58 0.01
N PRO A 127 9.90 -15.14 1.27
CA PRO A 127 10.42 -13.87 1.70
C PRO A 127 11.93 -13.93 1.96
N PRO A 128 12.65 -12.80 1.89
CA PRO A 128 14.03 -12.71 2.32
C PRO A 128 14.09 -12.94 3.83
N SER A 129 14.52 -14.11 4.29
CA SER A 129 14.55 -14.46 5.72
C SER A 129 15.56 -13.60 6.49
N LEU A 130 15.19 -13.12 7.69
CA LEU A 130 16.16 -12.71 8.71
C LEU A 130 17.12 -13.90 8.97
N GLY A 131 18.37 -13.81 8.48
CA GLY A 131 19.42 -14.79 8.78
C GLY A 131 19.49 -16.04 7.89
N MET A 132 18.95 -16.01 6.67
CA MET A 132 19.45 -16.93 5.62
C MET A 132 20.75 -16.36 5.03
N PRO A 133 21.74 -17.19 4.68
CA PRO A 133 23.04 -16.73 4.20
C PRO A 133 22.86 -15.89 2.93
N GLU A 134 23.50 -14.72 2.92
CA GLU A 134 23.71 -13.80 1.79
C GLU A 134 22.68 -13.90 0.65
N GLY A 135 21.64 -13.06 0.76
CA GLY A 135 21.01 -12.41 -0.39
C GLY A 135 20.72 -13.31 -1.59
N ARG A 136 19.72 -14.18 -1.49
CA ARG A 136 19.10 -14.79 -2.68
C ARG A 136 17.63 -15.01 -2.42
N LEU A 137 16.79 -14.05 -2.81
CA LEU A 137 15.45 -14.31 -3.35
C LEU A 137 14.76 -13.07 -3.93
N LEU A 138 15.51 -12.24 -4.66
CA LEU A 138 15.00 -11.60 -5.89
C LEU A 138 15.68 -12.15 -7.16
N ASP A 139 16.71 -12.99 -7.00
CA ASP A 139 17.67 -13.33 -8.06
C ASP A 139 17.32 -14.56 -8.91
N LEU A 140 16.22 -15.29 -8.63
CA LEU A 140 15.84 -16.44 -9.47
C LEU A 140 14.49 -16.31 -10.20
N GLU A 141 13.60 -15.42 -9.76
CA GLU A 141 12.28 -15.26 -10.41
C GLU A 141 11.99 -13.82 -10.88
N LEU A 142 12.69 -12.80 -10.39
CA LEU A 142 12.44 -11.39 -10.72
C LEU A 142 13.43 -10.76 -11.71
N GLY A 143 14.37 -11.54 -12.26
CA GLY A 143 15.24 -11.12 -13.38
C GLY A 143 16.27 -10.04 -13.05
N GLY A 144 16.65 -9.86 -11.78
CA GLY A 144 17.77 -9.00 -11.40
C GLY A 144 19.14 -9.65 -11.69
N PRO A 145 20.19 -8.87 -11.99
CA PRO A 145 21.55 -9.40 -12.04
C PRO A 145 21.96 -9.99 -10.68
N ALA A 146 22.76 -11.06 -10.70
CA ALA A 146 23.20 -11.77 -9.51
C ALA A 146 23.88 -10.83 -8.49
N GLY A 147 23.42 -10.86 -7.23
CA GLY A 147 23.98 -10.09 -6.12
C GLY A 147 23.13 -8.89 -5.67
N GLU A 148 21.94 -8.69 -6.22
CA GLU A 148 21.04 -7.62 -5.77
C GLU A 148 20.23 -8.02 -4.52
N SER A 149 20.00 -7.04 -3.64
CA SER A 149 19.26 -7.28 -2.39
C SER A 149 17.81 -7.65 -2.67
N ALA A 150 17.31 -8.66 -1.95
CA ALA A 150 15.93 -9.11 -2.06
C ALA A 150 14.91 -8.19 -1.34
N VAL A 151 15.37 -7.05 -0.84
CA VAL A 151 14.52 -6.05 -0.19
C VAL A 151 14.45 -4.77 -1.02
N CYS A 152 13.27 -4.16 -1.05
CA CYS A 152 13.03 -2.87 -1.69
C CYS A 152 13.13 -1.71 -0.68
N ASP A 153 13.38 -0.51 -1.20
CA ASP A 153 13.29 0.74 -0.46
C ASP A 153 11.85 1.16 -0.24
N VAL A 154 11.01 0.94 -1.26
CA VAL A 154 9.61 1.32 -1.29
C VAL A 154 8.76 0.17 -1.81
N ALA A 155 7.65 -0.11 -1.13
CA ALA A 155 6.61 -0.98 -1.65
C ALA A 155 5.29 -0.23 -1.82
N LEU A 156 4.66 -0.36 -2.99
CA LEU A 156 3.33 0.18 -3.26
C LEU A 156 2.40 -0.96 -3.63
N MET A 157 1.19 -1.02 -3.07
CA MET A 157 0.26 -2.08 -3.43
C MET A 157 -1.20 -1.65 -3.42
N ASN A 158 -1.97 -2.29 -4.29
CA ASN A 158 -3.42 -2.33 -4.26
C ASN A 158 -3.86 -3.80 -4.40
N PRO A 159 -3.78 -4.61 -3.31
CA PRO A 159 -4.13 -6.02 -3.37
C PRO A 159 -5.60 -6.19 -3.71
N PRO A 160 -6.02 -7.35 -4.23
CA PRO A 160 -7.41 -7.56 -4.57
C PRO A 160 -8.28 -7.71 -3.28
N TYR A 161 -9.58 -7.38 -3.39
CA TYR A 161 -10.49 -7.18 -2.24
C TYR A 161 -11.63 -8.20 -2.12
N THR A 162 -11.78 -9.16 -3.03
CA THR A 162 -13.07 -9.85 -3.22
C THR A 162 -13.25 -11.15 -2.44
N ARG A 163 -14.52 -11.57 -2.31
CA ARG A 163 -14.95 -12.82 -1.65
C ARG A 163 -14.37 -14.08 -2.31
N GLN A 164 -14.11 -14.04 -3.62
CA GLN A 164 -13.54 -15.18 -4.35
C GLN A 164 -12.09 -15.45 -3.93
N GLU A 165 -11.33 -14.40 -3.62
CA GLU A 165 -9.96 -14.52 -3.09
C GLU A 165 -9.94 -15.07 -1.66
N ARG A 166 -10.93 -14.74 -0.84
CA ARG A 166 -11.08 -15.36 0.50
C ARG A 166 -11.28 -16.87 0.39
N LEU A 167 -12.03 -17.35 -0.60
CA LEU A 167 -12.20 -18.77 -0.87
C LEU A 167 -10.90 -19.43 -1.37
N ALA A 168 -10.13 -18.73 -2.21
CA ALA A 168 -8.80 -19.20 -2.63
C ALA A 168 -7.83 -19.33 -1.44
N LEU A 169 -7.88 -18.39 -0.49
CA LEU A 169 -7.14 -18.46 0.78
C LEU A 169 -7.61 -19.59 1.69
N GLU A 170 -8.91 -19.81 1.84
CA GLU A 170 -9.44 -20.94 2.63
C GLU A 170 -8.90 -22.29 2.12
N THR A 171 -8.59 -22.38 0.82
CA THR A 171 -7.99 -23.55 0.19
C THR A 171 -6.46 -23.64 0.42
N LYS A 172 -5.75 -22.49 0.43
CA LYS A 172 -4.28 -22.40 0.58
C LYS A 172 -3.79 -22.29 2.04
N ALA A 173 -4.60 -21.77 2.97
CA ALA A 173 -4.23 -21.42 4.34
C ALA A 173 -4.16 -22.61 5.32
N ARG A 174 -3.51 -23.70 4.90
CA ARG A 174 -3.03 -24.74 5.83
C ARG A 174 -1.69 -24.29 6.44
N GLY A 175 -1.68 -23.30 7.34
CA GLY A 175 -0.49 -23.07 8.19
C GLY A 175 -0.12 -21.65 8.65
N GLY A 176 -0.96 -20.62 8.51
CA GLY A 176 -0.63 -19.25 8.94
C GLY A 176 -1.33 -18.81 10.25
N ALA A 177 -0.66 -17.98 11.05
CA ALA A 177 -1.12 -17.49 12.37
C ALA A 177 -2.20 -16.38 12.31
N LEU A 178 -2.57 -15.88 11.14
CA LEU A 178 -3.68 -14.93 10.97
C LEU A 178 -5.03 -15.65 10.97
N SER A 179 -6.03 -15.04 11.61
CA SER A 179 -7.41 -15.55 11.59
C SER A 179 -7.89 -15.84 10.16
N ARG A 180 -8.57 -16.97 9.93
CA ARG A 180 -9.26 -17.29 8.66
C ARG A 180 -10.30 -16.24 8.23
N ARG A 181 -10.62 -15.27 9.12
CA ARG A 181 -11.51 -14.14 8.86
C ARG A 181 -10.79 -12.91 8.29
N ALA A 182 -9.46 -12.87 8.31
CA ALA A 182 -8.70 -11.79 7.71
C ALA A 182 -8.81 -11.86 6.18
N GLY A 183 -9.06 -10.72 5.53
CA GLY A 183 -9.09 -10.65 4.07
C GLY A 183 -7.70 -10.83 3.45
N LEU A 184 -7.66 -11.10 2.14
CA LEU A 184 -6.40 -11.31 1.41
C LEU A 184 -5.40 -10.15 1.54
N HIS A 185 -5.90 -8.92 1.60
CA HIS A 185 -5.10 -7.73 1.85
C HIS A 185 -4.24 -7.80 3.13
N ALA A 186 -4.73 -8.45 4.20
CA ALA A 186 -3.99 -8.55 5.46
C ALA A 186 -2.78 -9.51 5.34
N HIS A 187 -2.96 -10.62 4.61
CA HIS A 187 -1.86 -11.54 4.30
C HIS A 187 -0.82 -10.88 3.41
N PHE A 188 -1.25 -10.14 2.38
CA PHE A 188 -0.36 -9.33 1.54
C PHE A 188 0.47 -8.36 2.38
N TRP A 189 -0.15 -7.64 3.32
CA TRP A 189 0.57 -6.71 4.19
C TRP A 189 1.65 -7.38 5.03
N MET A 190 1.30 -8.45 5.74
CA MET A 190 2.25 -9.13 6.62
C MET A 190 3.40 -9.77 5.83
N HIS A 191 3.12 -10.26 4.63
CA HIS A 191 4.14 -10.82 3.75
C HIS A 191 5.04 -9.73 3.14
N LEU A 192 4.44 -8.68 2.57
CA LEU A 192 5.13 -7.54 1.96
C LEU A 192 6.05 -6.81 2.94
N ALA A 193 5.66 -6.73 4.21
CA ALA A 193 6.50 -6.17 5.25
C ALA A 193 7.89 -6.82 5.34
N ARG A 194 8.06 -8.06 4.88
CA ARG A 194 9.36 -8.78 4.88
C ARG A 194 10.26 -8.40 3.72
N PHE A 195 9.70 -7.83 2.66
CA PHE A 195 10.42 -7.36 1.48
C PHE A 195 10.84 -5.89 1.58
N VAL A 196 10.25 -5.11 2.50
CA VAL A 196 10.69 -3.72 2.72
C VAL A 196 11.91 -3.71 3.63
N ARG A 197 12.99 -2.99 3.30
CA ARG A 197 14.14 -2.87 4.20
C ARG A 197 13.82 -2.03 5.45
N PRO A 198 14.56 -2.18 6.56
CA PRO A 198 14.47 -1.22 7.67
C PRO A 198 14.67 0.22 7.18
N GLY A 199 13.80 1.14 7.62
CA GLY A 199 13.75 2.53 7.16
C GLY A 199 13.11 2.72 5.78
N GLY A 200 12.66 1.64 5.12
CA GLY A 200 11.92 1.71 3.87
C GLY A 200 10.44 2.07 4.06
N TRP A 201 9.76 2.36 2.96
CA TRP A 201 8.37 2.84 2.94
C TRP A 201 7.41 1.82 2.36
N LEU A 202 6.17 1.80 2.87
CA LEU A 202 5.09 0.99 2.33
C LEU A 202 3.84 1.85 2.18
N GLY A 203 3.34 1.99 0.95
CA GLY A 203 2.05 2.58 0.63
C GLY A 203 1.06 1.50 0.20
N ALA A 204 -0.12 1.46 0.81
CA ALA A 204 -1.11 0.45 0.49
C ALA A 204 -2.54 0.99 0.43
N ILE A 205 -3.27 0.56 -0.60
CA ILE A 205 -4.71 0.76 -0.71
C ILE A 205 -5.39 -0.49 -0.17
N THR A 206 -6.16 -0.36 0.91
CA THR A 206 -6.86 -1.50 1.53
C THR A 206 -8.25 -1.08 2.01
N PRO A 207 -9.19 -2.02 2.19
CA PRO A 207 -10.49 -1.72 2.79
C PRO A 207 -10.33 -1.09 4.18
N SER A 208 -11.03 0.00 4.48
CA SER A 208 -10.95 0.71 5.78
C SER A 208 -11.35 -0.17 6.98
N THR A 209 -12.02 -1.29 6.73
CA THR A 209 -12.54 -2.21 7.76
C THR A 209 -11.49 -2.73 8.73
N TRP A 210 -10.20 -2.82 8.37
CA TRP A 210 -9.15 -3.24 9.33
C TRP A 210 -8.96 -2.24 10.49
N LEU A 211 -9.43 -1.00 10.37
CA LEU A 211 -9.36 0.00 11.44
C LEU A 211 -10.30 -0.34 12.61
N SER A 212 -11.49 -0.86 12.32
CA SER A 212 -12.55 -1.09 13.30
C SER A 212 -12.88 -2.56 13.53
N ALA A 213 -12.67 -3.43 12.53
CA ALA A 213 -13.02 -4.84 12.61
C ALA A 213 -12.12 -5.63 13.57
N GLU A 214 -12.66 -6.76 13.99
CA GLU A 214 -12.05 -7.59 15.02
C GLU A 214 -10.78 -8.30 14.57
N TYR A 215 -10.79 -8.82 13.35
CA TYR A 215 -9.58 -9.37 12.71
C TYR A 215 -8.50 -8.30 12.55
N GLY A 216 -8.90 -7.03 12.46
CA GLY A 216 -8.00 -5.90 12.38
C GLY A 216 -7.12 -5.73 13.62
N ARG A 217 -7.47 -6.32 14.79
CA ARG A 217 -6.63 -6.22 15.99
C ARG A 217 -5.24 -6.80 15.79
N GLU A 218 -5.14 -8.00 15.24
CA GLU A 218 -3.86 -8.68 14.98
C GLU A 218 -3.03 -7.87 13.99
N LEU A 219 -3.67 -7.36 12.95
CA LEU A 219 -3.02 -6.55 11.93
C LEU A 219 -2.54 -5.20 12.48
N ARG A 220 -3.37 -4.50 13.26
CA ARG A 220 -2.99 -3.25 13.94
C ARG A 220 -1.80 -3.47 14.86
N ALA A 221 -1.82 -4.54 15.68
CA ALA A 221 -0.71 -4.88 16.56
C ALA A 221 0.57 -5.17 15.77
N PHE A 222 0.48 -5.92 14.67
CA PHE A 222 1.60 -6.17 13.76
C PHE A 222 2.16 -4.87 13.16
N LEU A 223 1.30 -4.00 12.64
CA LEU A 223 1.71 -2.73 12.04
C LEU A 223 2.39 -1.82 13.06
N LEU A 224 1.82 -1.64 14.25
CA LEU A 224 2.40 -0.80 15.30
C LEU A 224 3.76 -1.31 15.78
N LYS A 225 3.93 -2.64 15.81
CA LYS A 225 5.19 -3.31 16.18
C LYS A 225 6.30 -3.11 15.15
N HIS A 226 5.98 -3.18 13.86
CA HIS A 226 6.99 -3.21 12.79
C HIS A 226 7.14 -1.87 12.04
N PHE A 227 6.16 -0.98 12.13
CA PHE A 227 6.10 0.26 11.37
C PHE A 227 5.75 1.47 12.24
N ARG A 228 6.17 2.65 11.77
CA ARG A 228 5.56 3.92 12.14
C ARG A 228 4.46 4.21 11.14
N ILE A 229 3.22 4.40 11.61
CA ILE A 229 2.10 4.71 10.73
C ILE A 229 2.12 6.21 10.47
N ARG A 230 2.49 6.62 9.26
CA ARG A 230 2.66 8.03 8.89
C ARG A 230 1.31 8.66 8.56
N PHE A 231 0.55 7.98 7.69
CA PHE A 231 -0.76 8.44 7.24
C PHE A 231 -1.76 7.30 7.14
N VAL A 232 -3.01 7.58 7.50
CA VAL A 232 -4.20 6.84 7.08
C VAL A 232 -5.10 7.85 6.38
N ILE A 233 -5.32 7.68 5.08
CA ILE A 233 -5.96 8.65 4.21
C ILE A 233 -7.28 8.06 3.69
N GLY A 234 -8.38 8.70 4.06
CA GLY A 234 -9.70 8.49 3.47
C GLY A 234 -10.05 9.58 2.46
N PHE A 235 -11.06 9.31 1.65
CA PHE A 235 -11.56 10.24 0.63
C PHE A 235 -13.04 10.54 0.89
N GLU A 236 -13.43 11.82 0.83
CA GLU A 236 -14.82 12.23 1.10
C GLU A 236 -15.79 11.87 -0.03
N ARG A 237 -15.26 11.48 -1.19
CA ARG A 237 -16.02 11.01 -2.35
C ARG A 237 -15.56 9.60 -2.70
N ASP A 238 -16.41 8.89 -3.44
CA ASP A 238 -16.04 7.60 -4.01
C ASP A 238 -14.99 7.80 -5.12
N VAL A 239 -13.72 7.64 -4.76
CA VAL A 239 -12.59 7.74 -5.68
C VAL A 239 -12.27 6.40 -6.35
N PHE A 240 -12.81 5.29 -5.82
CA PHE A 240 -12.57 3.93 -6.31
C PHE A 240 -13.87 3.38 -6.92
N PRO A 241 -14.21 3.76 -8.16
CA PRO A 241 -15.53 3.48 -8.74
C PRO A 241 -15.88 1.98 -8.83
N ASP A 242 -14.85 1.13 -8.83
CA ASP A 242 -14.94 -0.33 -8.92
C ASP A 242 -14.87 -1.03 -7.55
N ALA A 243 -14.59 -0.30 -6.47
CA ALA A 243 -14.49 -0.90 -5.14
C ALA A 243 -15.90 -1.15 -4.56
N THR A 244 -16.11 -2.35 -4.02
CA THR A 244 -17.36 -2.73 -3.35
C THR A 244 -17.38 -2.39 -1.85
N VAL A 245 -16.23 -1.93 -1.34
CA VAL A 245 -15.99 -1.56 0.06
C VAL A 245 -15.26 -0.23 0.10
N GLU A 246 -15.45 0.52 1.18
CA GLU A 246 -14.69 1.75 1.41
C GLU A 246 -13.20 1.41 1.55
N ALA A 247 -12.37 2.04 0.72
CA ALA A 247 -10.92 1.85 0.72
C ALA A 247 -10.22 3.10 1.26
N CYS A 248 -9.07 2.87 1.91
CA CYS A 248 -8.18 3.91 2.41
C CYS A 248 -6.76 3.66 1.94
N VAL A 249 -5.96 4.73 1.86
CA VAL A 249 -4.51 4.66 1.65
C VAL A 249 -3.82 4.69 3.01
N THR A 250 -2.93 3.74 3.27
CA THR A 250 -2.07 3.75 4.46
C THR A 250 -0.62 3.90 4.04
N ILE A 251 0.09 4.86 4.64
CA ILE A 251 1.52 5.11 4.42
C ILE A 251 2.28 4.74 5.71
N LEU A 252 3.24 3.84 5.56
CA LEU A 252 4.01 3.24 6.64
C LEU A 252 5.50 3.45 6.40
N GLU A 253 6.25 3.65 7.47
CA GLU A 253 7.71 3.64 7.48
C GLU A 253 8.17 2.45 8.33
N LYS A 254 8.99 1.55 7.78
CA LYS A 254 9.48 0.36 8.50
C LYS A 254 10.50 0.77 9.56
N ARG A 255 10.29 0.35 10.81
CA ARG A 255 11.18 0.72 11.92
C ARG A 255 12.60 0.21 11.70
N VAL A 256 13.58 1.02 12.09
CA VAL A 256 15.01 0.67 12.08
C VAL A 256 15.38 0.14 13.46
N GLY A 257 15.51 -1.19 13.60
CA GLY A 257 15.90 -1.84 14.85
C GLY A 257 14.87 -1.76 15.98
N CYS A 258 15.15 -2.48 17.08
CA CYS A 258 14.36 -2.48 18.31
C CYS A 258 15.10 -1.70 19.41
N THR A 259 15.41 -0.43 19.20
CA THR A 259 15.95 0.41 20.28
C THR A 259 14.82 1.25 20.87
N GLY A 260 14.51 0.99 22.14
CA GLY A 260 13.33 1.47 22.86
C GLY A 260 13.28 2.97 23.18
N ALA A 261 13.69 3.83 22.25
CA ALA A 261 13.62 5.29 22.38
C ALA A 261 13.26 5.95 21.04
N ASP A 262 12.41 5.30 20.25
CA ASP A 262 11.83 5.94 19.06
C ASP A 262 10.75 6.90 19.55
N ALA A 263 10.96 8.21 19.35
CA ALA A 263 9.92 9.21 19.61
C ALA A 263 8.64 8.76 18.89
N THR A 264 7.54 8.60 19.65
CA THR A 264 6.26 8.16 19.10
C THR A 264 5.71 9.26 18.21
N LEU A 265 6.03 9.21 16.92
CA LEU A 265 5.43 10.09 15.94
C LEU A 265 3.93 9.80 15.90
N PRO A 266 3.07 10.83 15.90
CA PRO A 266 1.65 10.60 15.84
C PRO A 266 1.23 10.09 14.47
N VAL A 267 0.18 9.27 14.47
CA VAL A 267 -0.54 8.83 13.27
C VAL A 267 -1.39 9.98 12.79
N ARG A 268 -1.27 10.30 11.50
CA ARG A 268 -2.09 11.35 10.86
C ARG A 268 -3.20 10.72 10.04
N PHE A 269 -4.40 11.01 10.44
CA PHE A 269 -5.64 10.54 9.86
C PHE A 269 -6.18 11.65 8.95
N LEU A 270 -6.05 11.49 7.63
CA LEU A 270 -6.43 12.50 6.64
C LEU A 270 -7.77 12.14 6.00
N SER A 271 -8.59 13.16 5.78
CA SER A 271 -9.78 13.09 4.93
C SER A 271 -9.59 14.09 3.79
N LEU A 272 -9.59 13.63 2.55
CA LEU A 272 -9.34 14.44 1.35
C LEU A 272 -10.61 14.65 0.53
N SER A 273 -10.89 15.90 0.14
CA SER A 273 -12.16 16.28 -0.50
C SER A 273 -12.04 16.80 -1.94
N ALA A 274 -10.84 17.21 -2.39
CA ALA A 274 -10.62 17.81 -3.72
C ALA A 274 -9.40 17.22 -4.46
N GLY A 275 -9.64 16.50 -5.57
CA GLY A 275 -8.62 15.73 -6.32
C GLY A 275 -7.38 16.50 -6.77
N ALA A 276 -7.54 17.75 -7.24
CA ALA A 276 -6.44 18.54 -7.78
C ALA A 276 -5.49 19.15 -6.72
N GLY A 277 -5.77 18.95 -5.41
CA GLY A 277 -5.00 19.53 -4.30
C GLY A 277 -4.49 18.51 -3.29
N TRP A 278 -4.60 17.20 -3.56
CA TRP A 278 -4.29 16.16 -2.58
C TRP A 278 -2.83 16.15 -2.12
N LEU A 279 -1.87 16.31 -3.03
CA LEU A 279 -0.46 16.31 -2.64
C LEU A 279 -0.07 17.55 -1.79
N PRO A 280 -0.43 18.78 -2.18
CA PRO A 280 -0.27 19.95 -1.30
C PRO A 280 -0.95 19.78 0.06
N ALA A 281 -2.19 19.27 0.06
CA ALA A 281 -2.94 19.01 1.29
C ALA A 281 -2.28 17.96 2.19
N ALA A 282 -1.83 16.85 1.63
CA ALA A 282 -1.11 15.81 2.37
C ALA A 282 0.23 16.32 2.91
N SER A 283 0.94 17.15 2.12
CA SER A 283 2.18 17.79 2.54
C SER A 283 1.97 18.79 3.69
N GLU A 284 0.87 19.54 3.68
CA GLU A 284 0.53 20.44 4.78
C GLU A 284 0.10 19.66 6.02
N ALA A 285 -0.75 18.65 5.87
CA ALA A 285 -1.16 17.76 6.94
C ALA A 285 0.03 17.03 7.58
N ALA A 286 1.04 16.64 6.79
CA ALA A 286 2.28 16.02 7.27
C ALA A 286 3.02 16.83 8.32
N ARG A 287 2.94 18.17 8.25
CA ARG A 287 3.63 19.11 9.14
C ARG A 287 2.82 19.43 10.40
N ARG A 288 1.55 19.04 10.48
CA ARG A 288 0.70 19.35 11.65
C ARG A 288 1.00 18.44 12.83
N GLU A 289 0.96 19.03 14.03
CA GLU A 289 1.15 18.36 15.32
C GLU A 289 -0.16 18.17 16.10
N SER A 290 -1.24 18.83 15.66
CA SER A 290 -2.58 18.77 16.25
C SER A 290 -3.65 18.65 15.16
N ASP A 291 -4.87 18.32 15.58
CA ASP A 291 -6.05 18.30 14.73
C ASP A 291 -6.24 19.64 13.98
N GLY A 292 -6.86 19.56 12.80
CA GLY A 292 -7.23 20.74 12.03
C GLY A 292 -7.61 20.42 10.59
N GLY A 293 -7.45 21.40 9.71
CA GLY A 293 -7.74 21.24 8.29
C GLY A 293 -7.44 22.50 7.50
N GLY A 294 -7.68 22.41 6.20
CA GLY A 294 -7.54 23.49 5.24
C GLY A 294 -8.42 23.24 4.01
N PRO A 295 -8.33 24.08 2.99
CA PRO A 295 -9.06 23.87 1.74
C PRO A 295 -8.74 22.49 1.16
N GLY A 296 -9.75 21.63 1.03
CA GLY A 296 -9.59 20.31 0.43
C GLY A 296 -9.19 19.17 1.38
N TYR A 297 -8.96 19.43 2.68
CA TYR A 297 -8.61 18.36 3.63
C TYR A 297 -8.93 18.63 5.09
N ARG A 298 -9.10 17.55 5.85
CA ARG A 298 -9.10 17.52 7.32
C ARG A 298 -8.03 16.56 7.81
N VAL A 299 -7.40 16.87 8.95
CA VAL A 299 -6.44 15.97 9.61
C VAL A 299 -6.77 15.82 11.08
N ARG A 300 -6.68 14.58 11.55
CA ARG A 300 -6.68 14.21 12.97
C ARG A 300 -5.32 13.63 13.33
N VAL A 301 -4.73 14.09 14.42
CA VAL A 301 -3.40 13.69 14.88
C VAL A 301 -3.55 12.85 16.14
N VAL A 302 -3.23 11.56 16.04
CA VAL A 302 -3.42 10.60 17.13
C VAL A 302 -2.06 10.10 17.60
N PRO A 303 -1.69 10.27 18.89
CA PRO A 303 -0.46 9.71 19.42
C PRO A 303 -0.38 8.19 19.19
N GLN A 304 0.78 7.70 18.76
CA GLN A 304 1.04 6.28 18.62
C GLN A 304 1.52 5.74 19.99
N VAL A 305 0.59 5.54 20.93
CA VAL A 305 0.83 4.92 22.24
C VAL A 305 0.97 3.41 22.15
#